data_AF-A0A942Z2S7-F1
#
_entry.id   AF-A0A942Z2S7-F1
#
_cell.length_a   1.000
_cell.length_b   1.000
_cell.length_c   1.000
_cell.angle_alpha   90.00
_cell.angle_beta   90.00
_cell.angle_gamma   90.00
#
_symmetry.space_group_name_H-M   'P 1'
#
loop_
_entity.id
_entity.type
_entity.pdbx_description
1 polymer ?
#
loop_
_entity_poly.entity_id
_entity_poly.type
_entity_poly.pdbx_seq_one_letter_code
_entity_poly.pdbx_strand_id
1 'polypeptide(L)'
;MFSGMREETLRKIHNQENKITGDKNVPHNSVVVSAREELQGIYSGEGRIYPKYAKEVVIALEYARNHHHFETGYSMLEDIENGKRIDFNDYKK
;
A
#
# COMPACT_ATOMS: atom_id res chain seq x y z
N MET A 1 -10.22 -5.65 -0.08
CA MET A 1 -9.42 -4.58 0.54
C MET A 1 -8.88 -3.52 -0.43
N PHE A 2 -8.75 -3.82 -1.73
CA PHE A 2 -8.25 -2.89 -2.77
C PHE A 2 -9.36 -2.35 -3.70
N SER A 3 -10.62 -2.42 -3.28
CA SER A 3 -11.76 -2.07 -4.15
C SER A 3 -11.67 -0.62 -4.62
N GLY A 4 -11.82 -0.40 -5.93
CA GLY A 4 -11.75 0.93 -6.56
C GLY A 4 -10.33 1.47 -6.78
N MET A 5 -9.28 0.79 -6.29
CA MET A 5 -7.90 1.23 -6.49
C MET A 5 -7.40 0.87 -7.89
N ARG A 6 -6.75 1.84 -8.54
CA ARG A 6 -6.07 1.62 -9.81
C ARG A 6 -4.72 0.95 -9.57
N GLU A 7 -4.24 0.26 -10.59
CA GLU A 7 -2.93 -0.37 -10.60
C GLU A 7 -1.80 0.60 -10.20
N GLU A 8 -1.81 1.81 -10.78
CA GLU A 8 -0.82 2.84 -10.50
C GLU A 8 -0.79 3.24 -9.00
N THR A 9 -1.97 3.36 -8.38
CA THR A 9 -2.11 3.63 -6.94
C THR A 9 -1.44 2.53 -6.12
N LEU A 10 -1.69 1.27 -6.46
CA LEU A 10 -1.10 0.12 -5.76
C LEU A 10 0.42 0.04 -5.92
N ARG A 11 0.94 0.38 -7.10
CA ARG A 11 2.40 0.49 -7.32
C ARG A 11 3.01 1.61 -6.46
N LYS A 12 2.36 2.77 -6.37
CA LYS A 12 2.82 3.89 -5.53
C LYS A 12 2.81 3.53 -4.05
N ILE A 13 1.77 2.82 -3.59
CA ILE A 13 1.67 2.28 -2.23
C ILE A 13 2.82 1.30 -1.98
N HIS A 14 2.98 0.29 -2.84
CA HIS A 14 4.06 -0.71 -2.72
C HIS A 14 5.45 -0.08 -2.63
N ASN A 15 5.71 0.96 -3.43
CA ASN A 15 6.98 1.67 -3.41
C ASN A 15 7.31 2.34 -2.05
N GLN A 16 6.32 2.59 -1.20
CA GLN A 16 6.56 3.10 0.15
C GLN A 16 7.00 2.00 1.12
N GLU A 17 6.75 0.72 0.83
CA GLU A 17 7.06 -0.40 1.73
C GLU A 17 8.53 -0.43 2.17
N ASN A 18 9.43 -0.17 1.22
CA ASN A 18 10.87 -0.16 1.45
C ASN A 18 11.33 0.97 2.37
N LYS A 19 10.53 2.03 2.51
CA LYS A 19 10.83 3.20 3.37
C LYS A 19 10.29 3.03 4.79
N ILE A 20 9.32 2.13 4.99
CA ILE A 20 8.78 1.83 6.31
C ILE A 20 9.89 1.14 7.11
N THR A 21 10.37 1.83 8.14
CA THR A 21 11.38 1.34 9.07
C THR A 21 10.75 1.01 10.43
N GLY A 22 11.33 0.04 11.14
CA GLY A 22 10.83 -0.42 12.44
C GLY A 22 9.79 -1.54 12.35
N ASP A 23 8.90 -1.61 13.33
CA ASP A 23 7.92 -2.68 13.46
C ASP A 23 6.84 -2.57 12.37
N LYS A 24 6.90 -3.49 11.41
CA LYS A 24 5.86 -3.67 10.40
C LYS A 24 4.79 -4.60 10.95
N ASN A 25 3.53 -4.20 10.91
CA ASN A 25 2.44 -5.12 11.21
C ASN A 25 2.42 -6.22 10.14
N VAL A 26 2.80 -7.45 10.53
CA VAL A 26 2.87 -8.55 9.58
C VAL A 26 1.46 -9.14 9.42
N PRO A 27 0.84 -9.05 8.23
CA PRO A 27 -0.50 -9.57 8.04
C PRO A 27 -0.52 -11.09 8.15
N HIS A 28 -1.63 -11.63 8.69
CA HIS A 28 -1.85 -13.05 8.76
C HIS A 28 -1.88 -13.68 7.36
N ASN A 29 -1.46 -14.95 7.22
CA ASN A 29 -1.37 -15.62 5.92
C ASN A 29 -2.70 -15.64 5.16
N SER A 30 -3.84 -15.74 5.84
CA SER A 30 -5.16 -15.66 5.19
C SER A 30 -5.38 -14.31 4.50
N VAL A 31 -4.96 -13.21 5.13
CA VAL A 31 -5.04 -11.86 4.57
C VAL A 31 -4.16 -11.76 3.32
N VAL A 32 -2.95 -12.34 3.37
CA VAL A 32 -2.03 -12.36 2.23
C VAL A 32 -2.60 -13.15 1.05
N VAL A 33 -3.27 -14.28 1.30
CA VAL A 33 -3.92 -15.08 0.25
C VAL A 33 -5.05 -14.30 -0.40
N SER A 34 -5.95 -13.71 0.39
CA SER A 34 -7.05 -12.89 -0.15
C SER A 34 -6.53 -11.67 -0.90
N ALA A 35 -5.51 -10.99 -0.36
CA ALA A 35 -4.88 -9.84 -1.02
C ALA A 35 -4.28 -10.23 -2.37
N ARG A 36 -3.62 -11.39 -2.45
CA ARG A 36 -3.04 -11.89 -3.70
C ARG A 36 -4.12 -12.12 -4.76
N GLU A 37 -5.25 -12.71 -4.38
CA GLU A 37 -6.37 -12.97 -5.30
C GLU A 37 -7.00 -11.67 -5.82
N GLU A 38 -7.21 -10.68 -4.94
CA GLU A 38 -7.68 -9.36 -5.35
C GLU A 38 -6.69 -8.65 -6.28
N LEU A 39 -5.39 -8.66 -5.94
CA LEU A 39 -4.34 -8.07 -6.77
C LEU A 39 -4.27 -8.76 -8.14
N GLN A 40 -4.44 -10.08 -8.19
CA GLN A 40 -4.44 -10.82 -9.45
C GLN A 40 -5.57 -10.38 -10.38
N GLY A 41 -6.72 -9.99 -9.82
CA GLY A 41 -7.84 -9.42 -10.57
C GLY A 41 -7.55 -8.00 -11.08
N ILE A 42 -6.78 -7.20 -10.34
CA ILE A 42 -6.44 -5.82 -10.72
C ILE A 42 -5.33 -5.78 -11.77
N TYR A 43 -4.26 -6.54 -11.58
CA TYR A 43 -3.11 -6.66 -12.50
C TYR A 43 -3.39 -7.66 -13.64
N SER A 44 -4.64 -7.72 -14.12
CA SER A 44 -5.03 -8.71 -15.13
C SER A 44 -4.17 -8.56 -16.39
N GLY A 45 -3.34 -9.57 -16.69
CA GLY A 45 -2.46 -9.60 -17.87
C GLY A 45 -0.97 -9.49 -17.59
N GLU A 46 -0.54 -9.13 -16.37
CA GLU A 46 0.89 -8.95 -16.04
C GLU A 46 1.56 -10.21 -15.44
N GLY A 47 0.85 -11.33 -15.44
CA GLY A 47 1.33 -12.59 -14.89
C GLY A 47 0.92 -12.80 -13.43
N ARG A 48 1.64 -13.69 -12.74
CA ARG A 48 1.24 -14.21 -11.42
C ARG A 48 1.69 -13.28 -10.30
N ILE A 49 0.76 -12.87 -9.44
CA ILE A 49 1.09 -12.14 -8.21
C ILE A 49 1.68 -13.09 -7.17
N TYR A 50 2.89 -12.79 -6.70
CA TYR A 50 3.57 -13.57 -5.67
C TYR A 50 3.05 -13.20 -4.26
N PRO A 51 3.02 -14.17 -3.32
CA PRO A 51 2.62 -13.89 -1.93
C PRO A 51 3.45 -12.80 -1.25
N LYS A 52 4.76 -12.72 -1.56
CA LYS A 52 5.65 -11.67 -1.05
C LYS A 52 5.15 -10.28 -1.43
N TYR A 53 4.86 -10.06 -2.71
CA TYR A 53 4.32 -8.80 -3.21
C TYR A 53 2.99 -8.45 -2.54
N ALA A 54 2.06 -9.41 -2.45
CA ALA A 54 0.78 -9.20 -1.79
C ALA A 54 0.94 -8.78 -0.32
N LYS A 55 1.85 -9.44 0.42
CA LYS A 55 2.17 -9.08 1.80
C LYS A 55 2.71 -7.64 1.91
N GLU A 56 3.67 -7.29 1.06
CA GLU A 56 4.29 -5.96 1.04
C GLU A 56 3.26 -4.86 0.74
N VAL A 57 2.38 -5.08 -0.24
CA VAL A 57 1.29 -4.14 -0.57
C VAL A 57 0.34 -3.98 0.61
N VAL A 58 -0.03 -5.04 1.32
CA VAL A 58 -0.91 -4.96 2.50
C VAL A 58 -0.26 -4.14 3.61
N ILE A 59 1.02 -4.40 3.91
CA ILE A 59 1.78 -3.64 4.93
C ILE A 59 1.81 -2.16 4.57
N ALA A 60 2.17 -1.83 3.33
CA ALA A 60 2.26 -0.44 2.89
C ALA A 60 0.90 0.24 2.83
N LEU A 61 -0.16 -0.47 2.46
CA LEU A 61 -1.52 0.06 2.47
C LEU A 61 -1.99 0.37 3.89
N GLU A 62 -1.74 -0.53 4.84
CA GLU A 62 -2.07 -0.32 6.24
C GLU A 62 -1.29 0.87 6.81
N TYR A 63 -0.01 0.98 6.48
CA TYR A 63 0.80 2.15 6.84
C TYR A 63 0.20 3.42 6.27
N ALA A 64 -0.09 3.44 4.97
CA ALA A 64 -0.55 4.64 4.26
C ALA A 64 -1.92 5.13 4.76
N ARG A 65 -2.77 4.23 5.25
CA ARG A 65 -4.07 4.57 5.86
C ARG A 65 -3.95 5.19 7.24
N ASN A 66 -2.91 4.84 8.00
CA ASN A 66 -2.78 5.22 9.40
C ASN A 66 -1.81 6.39 9.62
N HIS A 67 -0.94 6.68 8.66
CA HIS A 67 0.05 7.75 8.77
C HIS A 67 -0.43 8.98 8.01
N HIS A 68 -0.43 10.11 8.70
CA HIS A 68 -1.00 11.36 8.20
C HIS A 68 0.08 12.42 8.03
N HIS A 69 -0.07 13.22 6.98
CA HIS A 69 0.79 14.33 6.65
C HIS A 69 0.73 15.39 7.76
N PHE A 70 1.88 15.82 8.27
CA PHE A 70 1.92 16.72 9.44
C PHE A 70 1.25 18.08 9.22
N GLU A 71 1.35 18.66 8.02
CA GLU A 71 0.71 19.95 7.70
C GLU A 71 -0.76 19.84 7.31
N THR A 72 -1.09 18.94 6.39
CA THR A 72 -2.43 18.89 5.78
C THR A 72 -3.40 17.99 6.54
N GLY A 73 -2.89 17.09 7.38
CA GLY A 73 -3.69 16.10 8.10
C GLY A 73 -4.25 14.99 7.21
N TYR A 74 -3.99 14.98 5.91
CA TYR A 74 -4.40 13.88 5.03
C TYR A 74 -3.57 12.63 5.27
N SER A 75 -4.20 11.47 5.15
CA SER A 75 -3.49 10.20 5.12
C SER A 75 -2.57 10.14 3.91
N MET A 76 -1.48 9.38 4.01
CA MET A 76 -0.62 9.10 2.87
C MET A 76 -1.40 8.47 1.71
N LEU A 77 -2.41 7.64 2.01
CA LEU A 77 -3.28 7.07 0.99
C LEU A 77 -4.04 8.17 0.21
N GLU A 78 -4.65 9.13 0.90
CA GLU A 78 -5.35 10.24 0.25
C GLU A 78 -4.40 11.07 -0.61
N ASP A 79 -3.19 11.34 -0.13
CA ASP A 79 -2.21 12.07 -0.91
C ASP A 79 -1.76 11.29 -2.17
N ILE A 80 -1.63 9.96 -2.07
CA ILE A 80 -1.34 9.09 -3.24
C ILE A 80 -2.51 9.12 -4.23
N GLU A 81 -3.75 9.00 -3.77
CA GLU A 81 -4.95 9.00 -4.61
C GLU A 81 -5.18 10.36 -5.30
N ASN A 82 -4.82 11.45 -4.62
CA ASN A 82 -4.83 12.81 -5.16
C ASN A 82 -3.62 13.11 -6.08
N GLY A 83 -2.75 12.13 -6.32
CA GLY A 83 -1.61 12.27 -7.22
C GLY A 83 -0.50 13.18 -6.69
N LYS A 84 -0.47 13.45 -5.37
CA LYS A 84 0.60 14.23 -4.77
C LYS A 84 1.91 13.45 -4.75
N ARG A 85 3.01 14.20 -4.74
CA ARG A 85 4.34 13.64 -4.48
C ARG A 85 4.45 13.30 -2.99
N ILE A 86 4.83 12.06 -2.70
CA ILE A 86 5.02 11.57 -1.34
C ILE A 86 6.47 11.77 -0.91
N ASP A 87 6.72 12.73 -0.03
CA ASP A 87 7.93 12.74 0.80
C ASP A 87 7.62 11.95 2.08
N PHE A 88 8.33 10.85 2.29
CA PHE A 88 8.03 9.94 3.40
C PHE A 88 8.24 10.61 4.77
N ASN A 89 9.08 11.64 4.85
CA ASN A 89 9.34 12.36 6.10
C ASN A 89 8.16 13.22 6.56
N ASP A 90 7.23 13.53 5.66
CA ASP A 90 6.05 14.33 5.97
C ASP A 90 4.98 13.52 6.73
N TYR A 91 5.12 12.20 6.76
CA TYR A 91 4.17 11.27 7.38
C TYR A 91 4.82 10.70 8.64
N LYS A 92 4.55 11.36 9.78
CA LYS A 92 5.07 10.92 11.08
C LYS A 92 4.23 9.76 11.65
N LYS A 93 4.89 8.96 12.51
CA LYS A 93 4.34 7.81 13.25
C LYS A 93 3.02 8.11 13.94
#